data_AF-A0A9X8C1P0-F1
#
_entry.id   AF-A0A9X8C1P0-F1
#
_cell.length_a   1.000
_cell.length_b   1.000
_cell.length_c   1.000
_cell.angle_alpha   90.00
_cell.angle_beta   90.00
_cell.angle_gamma   90.00
#
_symmetry.space_group_name_H-M   'P 1'
#
loop_
_entity.id
_entity.type
_entity.pdbx_description
1 polymer ?
#
loop_
_entity_poly.entity_id
_entity_poly.type
_entity_poly.pdbx_seq_one_letter_code
_entity_poly.pdbx_strand_id
1 'polypeptide(L)'
;MKMIKLSEILLKYMTTEYKKHETDMFSFERFQELCPDETDKSISKALCYLQDEGFVSIYEADSIAYMTTLLSAGIAYCEENTLLKKGYKAAKEIKSWMP
;
A
#
# COMPACT_ATOMS: atom_id res chain seq x y z
N MET A 1 -0.16 14.48 4.42
CA MET A 1 0.37 13.45 5.34
C MET A 1 1.89 13.34 5.18
N LYS A 2 2.61 12.64 6.08
CA LYS A 2 4.01 12.26 5.81
C LYS A 2 4.04 11.21 4.70
N MET A 3 5.02 11.30 3.80
CA MET A 3 5.13 10.46 2.59
C MET A 3 5.06 8.95 2.90
N ILE A 4 5.82 8.45 3.89
CA ILE A 4 5.79 7.02 4.28
C ILE A 4 4.39 6.57 4.74
N LYS A 5 3.68 7.41 5.51
CA LYS A 5 2.33 7.06 5.97
C LYS A 5 1.34 7.02 4.79
N LEU A 6 1.51 7.93 3.83
CA LEU A 6 0.69 7.96 2.62
C LEU A 6 0.97 6.71 1.78
N SER A 7 2.23 6.33 1.55
CA SER A 7 2.59 5.13 0.79
C SER A 7 2.05 3.85 1.44
N GLU A 8 2.10 3.72 2.76
CA GLU A 8 1.48 2.60 3.49
C GLU A 8 -0.04 2.51 3.26
N ILE A 9 -0.75 3.65 3.27
CA ILE A 9 -2.19 3.71 3.02
C ILE A 9 -2.50 3.27 1.59
N LEU A 10 -1.77 3.80 0.60
CA LEU A 10 -1.97 3.47 -0.81
C LEU A 10 -1.70 1.99 -1.07
N LEU A 11 -0.58 1.43 -0.58
CA LEU A 11 -0.23 0.03 -0.76
C LEU A 11 -1.26 -0.91 -0.12
N LYS A 12 -1.73 -0.56 1.09
CA LYS A 12 -2.76 -1.33 1.78
C LYS A 12 -4.10 -1.30 1.03
N TYR A 13 -4.48 -0.14 0.50
CA TYR A 13 -5.67 -0.01 -0.34
C TYR A 13 -5.58 -0.91 -1.57
N MET A 14 -4.51 -0.81 -2.36
CA MET A 14 -4.31 -1.62 -3.56
C MET A 14 -4.37 -3.12 -3.24
N THR A 15 -3.68 -3.55 -2.18
CA THR A 15 -3.70 -4.96 -1.75
C THR A 15 -5.11 -5.42 -1.31
N THR A 16 -5.87 -4.53 -0.67
CA THR A 16 -7.24 -4.84 -0.23
C THR A 16 -8.17 -5.01 -1.44
N GLU A 17 -8.06 -4.13 -2.42
CA GLU A 17 -8.89 -4.19 -3.63
C GLU A 17 -8.52 -5.37 -4.52
N TYR A 18 -7.22 -5.68 -4.65
CA TYR A 18 -6.75 -6.91 -5.30
C TYR A 18 -7.40 -8.16 -4.69
N LYS A 19 -7.43 -8.26 -3.36
CA LYS A 19 -8.02 -9.43 -2.67
C LYS A 19 -9.53 -9.59 -2.86
N LYS A 20 -10.24 -8.48 -3.09
CA LYS A 20 -11.70 -8.50 -3.24
C LYS A 20 -12.14 -8.66 -4.69
N HIS A 21 -11.37 -8.09 -5.61
CA HIS A 21 -11.80 -7.87 -6.99
C HIS A 21 -10.80 -8.40 -8.03
N GLU A 22 -9.69 -8.99 -7.60
CA GLU A 22 -8.60 -9.47 -8.45
C GLU A 22 -8.01 -8.39 -9.39
N THR A 23 -8.16 -7.12 -9.01
CA THR A 23 -7.61 -5.98 -9.73
C THR A 23 -6.23 -5.62 -9.21
N ASP A 24 -5.25 -5.54 -10.10
CA ASP A 24 -3.88 -5.15 -9.80
C ASP A 24 -3.53 -3.77 -10.37
N MET A 25 -4.40 -3.17 -11.17
CA MET A 25 -4.15 -1.91 -11.85
C MET A 25 -5.10 -0.81 -11.36
N PHE A 26 -4.54 0.36 -11.08
CA PHE A 26 -5.23 1.47 -10.43
C PHE A 26 -4.92 2.79 -11.14
N SER A 27 -5.96 3.55 -11.45
CA SER A 27 -5.81 4.89 -12.02
C SER A 27 -5.51 5.92 -10.94
N PHE A 28 -4.90 7.03 -11.34
CA PHE A 28 -4.55 8.09 -10.42
C PHE A 28 -5.77 8.70 -9.70
N GLU A 29 -6.90 8.80 -10.39
CA GLU A 29 -8.14 9.34 -9.85
C GLU A 29 -8.62 8.55 -8.63
N ARG A 30 -8.39 7.24 -8.61
CA ARG A 30 -8.73 6.39 -7.44
C ARG A 30 -7.96 6.80 -6.19
N PHE A 31 -6.71 7.23 -6.35
CA PHE A 31 -5.89 7.69 -5.22
C PHE A 31 -6.29 9.09 -4.77
N GLN A 32 -6.73 9.95 -5.69
CA GLN A 32 -7.30 11.25 -5.35
C GLN A 32 -8.62 11.10 -4.56
N GLU A 33 -9.50 10.19 -4.97
CA GLU A 33 -10.73 9.83 -4.24
C GLU A 33 -10.44 9.30 -2.83
N LEU A 34 -9.40 8.48 -2.70
CA LEU A 34 -8.99 7.88 -1.42
C LEU A 34 -8.38 8.90 -0.46
N CYS A 35 -7.63 9.87 -0.98
CA CYS A 35 -6.87 10.86 -0.20
C CYS A 35 -7.17 12.29 -0.68
N PRO A 36 -8.40 12.79 -0.52
CA PRO A 36 -8.84 14.06 -1.10
C PRO A 36 -8.11 15.29 -0.54
N ASP A 37 -7.54 15.17 0.66
CA ASP A 37 -6.77 16.23 1.31
C ASP A 37 -5.28 16.27 0.88
N GLU A 38 -4.84 15.30 0.07
CA GLU A 38 -3.47 15.23 -0.42
C GLU A 38 -3.34 15.80 -1.82
N THR A 39 -2.25 16.53 -2.07
CA THR A 39 -1.97 17.05 -3.42
C THR A 39 -1.53 15.94 -4.36
N ASP A 40 -1.77 16.11 -5.67
CA ASP A 40 -1.34 15.16 -6.71
C ASP A 40 0.15 14.84 -6.64
N LYS A 41 0.97 15.86 -6.33
CA LYS A 41 2.42 15.70 -6.16
C LYS A 41 2.77 14.86 -4.93
N SER A 42 2.01 14.99 -3.84
CA SER A 42 2.21 14.16 -2.64
C SER A 42 1.86 12.70 -2.91
N ILE A 43 0.73 12.47 -3.58
CA ILE A 43 0.28 11.12 -3.96
C ILE A 43 1.28 10.49 -4.92
N SER A 44 1.66 11.18 -5.99
CA SER A 44 2.65 10.70 -6.97
C SER A 44 3.98 10.37 -6.30
N LYS A 45 4.49 11.23 -5.41
CA LYS A 45 5.73 10.94 -4.65
C LYS A 45 5.61 9.69 -3.79
N ALA A 46 4.47 9.46 -3.15
CA ALA A 46 4.25 8.27 -2.34
C ALA A 46 4.17 7.00 -3.20
N LEU A 47 3.58 7.10 -4.39
CA LEU A 47 3.59 6.01 -5.37
C LEU A 47 5.01 5.73 -5.86
N CYS A 48 5.76 6.76 -6.30
CA CYS A 48 7.16 6.60 -6.72
C CYS A 48 8.02 5.95 -5.64
N TYR A 49 7.81 6.32 -4.37
CA TYR A 49 8.48 5.64 -3.26
C TYR A 49 8.18 4.14 -3.20
N LEU A 50 6.91 3.73 -3.43
CA LEU A 50 6.57 2.30 -3.52
C LEU A 50 7.18 1.61 -4.73
N GLN A 51 7.39 2.34 -5.83
CA GLN A 51 8.06 1.83 -7.02
C GLN A 51 9.55 1.59 -6.77
N ASP A 52 10.21 2.53 -6.09
CA ASP A 52 11.62 2.40 -5.68
C ASP A 52 11.83 1.18 -4.76
N GLU A 53 10.86 0.89 -3.90
CA GLU A 53 10.84 -0.31 -3.03
C GLU A 53 10.45 -1.61 -3.79
N GLY A 54 10.10 -1.52 -5.07
CA GLY A 54 9.72 -2.67 -5.90
C GLY A 54 8.33 -3.24 -5.61
N PHE A 55 7.46 -2.48 -4.94
CA PHE A 55 6.11 -2.93 -4.59
C PHE A 55 5.05 -2.63 -5.65
N VAL A 56 5.32 -1.64 -6.50
CA VAL A 56 4.44 -1.24 -7.61
C VAL A 56 5.27 -0.94 -8.85
N SER A 57 4.61 -0.92 -10.00
CA SER A 57 5.11 -0.30 -11.23
C SER A 57 4.23 0.88 -11.58
N ILE A 58 4.81 1.99 -12.01
CA ILE A 58 4.08 3.20 -12.36
C ILE A 58 4.34 3.53 -13.81
N TYR A 59 3.24 3.76 -14.53
CA TYR A 59 3.27 4.49 -15.78
C TYR A 59 3.07 5.98 -15.46
N GLU A 60 4.11 6.78 -15.69
CA GLU A 60 4.13 8.21 -15.40
C GLU A 60 4.05 9.06 -16.67
N ALA A 61 3.43 10.23 -16.55
CA ALA A 61 3.46 11.30 -17.53
C ALA A 61 3.62 12.64 -16.80
N ASP A 62 4.49 13.52 -17.29
CA ASP A 62 4.75 14.84 -16.68
C ASP A 62 5.08 14.79 -15.17
N SER A 63 5.79 13.75 -14.72
CA SER A 63 6.11 13.49 -13.30
C SER A 63 4.89 13.26 -12.40
N ILE A 64 3.76 12.87 -12.99
CA ILE A 64 2.54 12.46 -12.29
C ILE A 64 2.29 11.00 -12.63
N ALA A 65 1.99 10.19 -11.62
CA ALA A 65 1.58 8.81 -11.82
C ALA A 65 0.23 8.80 -12.56
N TYR A 66 0.14 8.11 -13.69
CA TYR A 66 -1.13 7.99 -14.43
C TYR A 66 -1.81 6.67 -14.11
N MET A 67 -1.04 5.57 -14.19
CA MET A 67 -1.50 4.23 -13.84
C MET A 67 -0.47 3.56 -12.94
N THR A 68 -0.96 2.89 -11.89
CA THR A 68 -0.12 2.11 -10.96
C THR A 68 -0.55 0.64 -11.01
N THR A 69 0.41 -0.25 -11.22
CA THR A 69 0.23 -1.69 -11.15
C THR A 69 0.85 -2.22 -9.86
N LEU A 70 0.06 -2.88 -9.03
CA LEU A 70 0.49 -3.57 -7.83
C LEU A 70 1.29 -4.83 -8.22
N LEU A 71 2.48 -4.99 -7.63
CA LEU A 71 3.31 -6.16 -7.86
C LEU A 71 3.11 -7.20 -6.75
N SER A 72 3.43 -8.46 -7.07
CA SER A 72 3.38 -9.58 -6.12
C SER A 72 4.20 -9.34 -4.85
N ALA A 73 5.33 -8.64 -4.97
CA ALA A 73 6.15 -8.23 -3.82
C ALA A 73 5.38 -7.31 -2.86
N GLY A 74 4.61 -6.34 -3.38
CA GLY A 74 3.77 -5.45 -2.57
C GLY A 74 2.64 -6.18 -1.85
N ILE A 75 2.04 -7.17 -2.51
CA ILE A 75 1.02 -8.05 -1.92
C ILE A 75 1.63 -8.85 -0.78
N ALA A 76 2.73 -9.57 -1.06
CA ALA A 76 3.43 -10.40 -0.07
C ALA A 76 3.87 -9.58 1.15
N TYR A 77 4.44 -8.38 0.93
CA TYR A 77 4.84 -7.47 2.00
C TYR A 77 3.66 -7.12 2.93
N CYS A 78 2.50 -6.80 2.38
CA CYS A 78 1.29 -6.51 3.17
C CYS A 78 0.80 -7.75 3.93
N GLU A 79 0.84 -8.92 3.30
CA GLU A 79 0.44 -10.18 3.93
C GLU A 79 1.35 -10.57 5.08
N GLU A 80 2.66 -10.53 4.87
CA GLU A 80 3.66 -10.84 5.88
C GLU A 80 3.62 -9.84 7.03
N ASN A 81 3.46 -8.53 6.77
CA ASN A 81 3.27 -7.56 7.85
C ASN A 81 1.98 -7.80 8.63
N THR A 82 0.94 -8.32 7.99
CA THR A 82 -0.32 -8.68 8.66
C THR A 82 -0.19 -10.00 9.42
N LEU A 83 0.49 -10.99 8.87
CA LEU A 83 0.72 -12.32 9.46
C LEU A 83 1.71 -12.26 10.61
N LEU A 84 2.81 -11.50 10.49
CA LEU A 84 3.75 -11.24 11.58
C LEU A 84 3.08 -10.44 12.71
N LYS A 85 2.27 -9.42 12.40
CA LYS A 85 1.46 -8.72 13.42
C LYS A 85 0.45 -9.66 14.09
N LYS A 86 -0.21 -10.55 13.35
CA LYS A 86 -1.15 -11.54 13.89
C LYS A 86 -0.44 -12.61 14.74
N GLY A 87 0.68 -13.14 14.27
CA GLY A 87 1.50 -14.12 14.98
C GLY A 87 2.09 -13.54 16.27
N TYR A 88 2.60 -12.30 16.22
CA TYR A 88 3.07 -11.60 17.41
C TYR A 88 1.94 -11.31 18.41
N LYS A 89 0.75 -10.92 17.92
CA LYS A 89 -0.42 -10.70 18.77
C LYS A 89 -0.87 -12.00 19.45
N ALA A 90 -0.95 -13.11 18.71
CA ALA A 90 -1.29 -14.43 19.25
C ALA A 90 -0.26 -14.92 20.28
N ALA A 91 1.04 -14.79 20.00
CA ALA A 91 2.09 -15.17 20.94
C ALA A 91 2.07 -14.30 22.22
N LYS A 92 1.77 -13.00 22.09
CA LYS A 92 1.64 -12.08 23.22
C LYS A 92 0.41 -12.39 24.08
N GLU A 93 -0.71 -12.77 23.47
CA GLU A 93 -1.91 -13.21 24.18
C GLU A 93 -1.64 -14.51 24.96
N ILE A 94 -0.97 -15.50 24.37
CA ILE A 94 -0.57 -16.75 25.06
C ILE A 94 0.36 -16.47 26.25
N LYS A 95 1.36 -15.59 26.08
CA LYS A 95 2.29 -15.22 27.16
C LYS A 95 1.60 -14.47 28.30
N SER A 96 0.48 -13.77 28.04
CA SER A 96 -0.32 -13.10 29.08
C SER A 96 -1.25 -14.03 29.85
N TRP A 97 -1.43 -15.26 29.38
CA TRP A 97 -2.28 -16.29 29.99
C TRP A 97 -1.49 -17.36 30.75
N MET A 98 -0.16 -17.30 30.69
CA MET A 98 0.70 -18.06 31.60
C MET A 98 1.04 -17.16 32.80
N PRO A 99 0.73 -17.58 34.04
CA PRO A 99 1.07 -16.84 35.25
C PRO A 99 2.60 -16.69 35.43
#